data_AF-A0A9E5RGE6-F1
#
_entry.id   AF-A0A9E5RGE6-F1
#
_cell.length_a   1.000
_cell.length_b   1.000
_cell.length_c   1.000
_cell.angle_alpha   90.00
_cell.angle_beta   90.00
_cell.angle_gamma   90.00
#
_symmetry.space_group_name_H-M   'P 1'
#
loop_
_entity.id
_entity.type
_entity.pdbx_description
1 polymer ?
#
loop_
_entity_poly.entity_id
_entity_poly.type
_entity_poly.pdbx_seq_one_letter_code
_entity_poly.pdbx_strand_id
1 'polypeptide(L)'
;PPSSLLPPPSSLQFPLPLPGAHQLINSALAIATVQVLQQQGWKIPEAAIVSGMAKTQWPGRLQWITWQNQPVLIDGAHNPAAAIALRHYIDHSEKSAPSRFIGSWGMLTTKDHADVF
;
A
#
# COMPACT_ATOMS: atom_id res chain seq x y z
N PRO A 1 38.18 -2.15 13.68
CA PRO A 1 37.22 -2.06 12.55
C PRO A 1 36.22 -0.92 12.78
N PRO A 2 36.02 0.01 11.83
CA PRO A 2 35.07 1.08 12.07
C PRO A 2 33.67 0.48 12.05
N SER A 3 33.00 0.62 13.19
CA SER A 3 31.60 0.33 13.42
C SER A 3 30.74 1.13 12.46
N SER A 4 30.18 0.50 11.42
CA SER A 4 29.05 1.06 10.69
C SER A 4 27.79 0.89 11.55
N LEU A 5 27.71 1.68 12.63
CA LEU A 5 26.43 2.01 13.22
C LEU A 5 25.72 2.80 12.11
N LEU A 6 24.75 2.14 11.47
CA LEU A 6 23.76 2.87 10.69
C LEU A 6 23.31 4.04 11.56
N PRO A 7 23.32 5.29 11.04
CA PRO A 7 22.79 6.41 11.81
C PRO A 7 21.41 6.00 12.34
N PRO A 8 21.06 6.34 13.60
CA PRO A 8 19.73 6.06 14.10
C PRO A 8 18.74 6.58 13.05
N PRO A 9 17.72 5.79 12.66
CA PRO A 9 16.86 6.17 11.56
C PRO A 9 16.31 7.56 11.89
N SER A 10 16.65 8.55 11.06
CA SER A 10 15.97 9.83 11.10
C SER A 10 14.50 9.50 10.92
N SER A 11 13.69 9.84 11.93
CA SER A 11 12.26 9.54 11.91
C SER A 11 11.60 10.47 10.89
N LEU A 12 11.61 10.04 9.62
CA LEU A 12 10.98 10.75 8.53
C LEU A 12 9.46 10.65 8.71
N GLN A 13 8.81 11.79 8.97
CA GLN A 13 7.36 11.87 9.05
C GLN A 13 6.79 12.32 7.71
N PHE A 14 5.81 11.60 7.21
CA PHE A 14 5.14 11.93 5.95
C PHE A 14 3.67 11.52 5.98
N PRO A 15 2.79 12.23 5.27
CA PRO A 15 1.42 11.78 5.04
C PRO A 15 1.42 10.52 4.17
N LEU A 16 0.62 9.53 4.55
CA LEU A 16 0.37 8.34 3.73
C LEU A 16 -1.12 8.32 3.32
N PRO A 17 -1.46 8.78 2.11
CA PRO A 17 -2.85 8.87 1.66
C PRO A 17 -3.46 7.53 1.26
N LEU A 18 -2.64 6.47 1.12
CA LEU A 18 -3.10 5.16 0.70
C LEU A 18 -3.67 4.36 1.88
N PRO A 19 -4.89 3.81 1.76
CA PRO A 19 -5.49 2.99 2.80
C PRO A 19 -4.84 1.61 2.90
N GLY A 20 -4.94 0.98 4.08
CA GLY A 20 -4.47 -0.38 4.36
C GLY A 20 -3.10 -0.43 5.05
N ALA A 21 -2.99 -1.24 6.10
CA ALA A 21 -1.78 -1.34 6.92
C ALA A 21 -0.53 -1.77 6.13
N HIS A 22 -0.72 -2.60 5.10
CA HIS A 22 0.37 -3.05 4.23
C HIS A 22 1.05 -1.89 3.46
N GLN A 23 0.38 -0.74 3.31
CA GLN A 23 0.98 0.42 2.65
C GLN A 23 2.12 1.05 3.46
N LEU A 24 2.17 0.81 4.78
CA LEU A 24 3.32 1.20 5.61
C LEU A 24 4.60 0.48 5.14
N ILE A 25 4.49 -0.83 4.86
CA ILE A 25 5.60 -1.64 4.36
C ILE A 25 6.00 -1.18 2.96
N ASN A 26 5.03 -0.97 2.06
CA ASN A 26 5.30 -0.45 0.73
C ASN A 26 6.00 0.91 0.77
N SER A 27 5.57 1.80 1.68
CA SER A 27 6.18 3.11 1.88
C SER A 27 7.60 3.01 2.40
N ALA A 28 7.84 2.15 3.39
CA ALA A 28 9.18 1.91 3.92
C ALA A 28 10.12 1.37 2.82
N LEU A 29 9.64 0.45 1.97
CA LEU A 29 10.41 -0.07 0.85
C LEU A 29 10.74 1.01 -0.19
N ALA A 30 9.77 1.88 -0.51
CA ALA A 30 9.99 3.00 -1.42
C ALA A 30 11.04 3.98 -0.87
N ILE A 31 10.97 4.31 0.42
CA ILE A 31 11.93 5.19 1.08
C ILE A 31 13.32 4.55 1.12
N ALA A 32 13.42 3.27 1.47
CA ALA A 32 14.69 2.53 1.44
C ALA A 32 15.31 2.54 0.04
N THR A 33 14.48 2.39 -1.00
CA THR A 33 14.92 2.49 -2.40
C THR A 33 15.48 3.88 -2.71
N VAL A 34 14.79 4.95 -2.30
CA VAL A 34 15.29 6.33 -2.46
C VAL A 34 16.60 6.55 -1.72
N GLN A 35 16.76 5.99 -0.51
CA GLN A 35 18.00 6.09 0.26
C GLN A 35 19.18 5.42 -0.46
N VAL A 36 18.95 4.27 -1.09
CA VAL A 36 19.96 3.61 -1.94
C VAL A 36 20.32 4.49 -3.15
N LEU A 37 19.33 5.12 -3.80
CA LEU A 37 19.61 6.06 -4.90
C LEU A 37 20.41 7.29 -4.44
N GLN A 38 20.11 7.83 -3.26
CA GLN A 38 20.90 8.93 -2.67
C GLN A 38 22.36 8.52 -2.45
N GLN A 39 22.62 7.29 -1.97
CA GLN A 39 23.98 6.75 -1.83
C GLN A 39 24.69 6.62 -3.18
N GLN A 40 23.96 6.42 -4.27
CA GLN A 40 24.48 6.41 -5.64
C GLN A 40 24.65 7.81 -6.25
N GLY A 41 24.47 8.87 -5.47
CA GLY A 41 24.70 10.26 -5.88
C GLY A 41 23.46 11.01 -6.37
N TRP A 42 22.26 10.40 -6.30
CA TRP A 42 21.02 11.07 -6.69
C TRP A 42 20.62 12.13 -5.65
N LYS A 43 20.35 13.35 -6.11
CA LYS A 43 19.94 14.46 -5.25
C LYS A 43 18.43 14.46 -5.05
N ILE A 44 17.95 13.68 -4.09
CA ILE A 44 16.53 13.61 -3.71
C ILE A 44 16.41 14.13 -2.27
N PRO A 45 16.09 15.42 -2.05
CA PRO A 45 16.02 15.95 -0.69
C PRO A 45 14.83 15.37 0.07
N GLU A 46 14.90 15.35 1.41
CA GLU A 46 13.83 14.84 2.28
C GLU A 46 12.46 15.46 1.97
N ALA A 47 12.42 16.78 1.71
CA ALA A 47 11.20 17.48 1.32
C ALA A 47 10.55 16.91 0.04
N ALA A 48 11.35 16.41 -0.91
CA ALA A 48 10.84 15.76 -2.11
C ALA A 48 10.23 14.39 -1.79
N ILE A 49 10.83 13.64 -0.85
CA ILE A 49 10.28 12.37 -0.37
C ILE A 49 8.93 12.62 0.29
N VAL A 50 8.85 13.54 1.26
CA VAL A 50 7.60 13.88 1.96
C VAL A 50 6.52 14.35 0.98
N SER A 51 6.88 15.23 0.03
CA SER A 51 5.95 15.70 -1.00
C SER A 51 5.47 14.57 -1.92
N GLY A 52 6.36 13.66 -2.30
CA GLY A 52 6.04 12.50 -3.13
C GLY A 52 5.10 11.54 -2.42
N MET A 53 5.38 11.19 -1.17
CA MET A 53 4.51 10.34 -0.34
C MET A 53 3.12 10.96 -0.19
N ALA A 54 3.05 12.26 0.13
CA ALA A 54 1.78 12.97 0.30
C ALA A 54 0.93 13.02 -0.98
N LYS A 55 1.56 13.02 -2.16
CA LYS A 55 0.88 13.08 -3.47
C LYS A 55 0.61 11.71 -4.08
N THR A 56 1.00 10.62 -3.41
CA THR A 56 0.89 9.27 -3.95
C THR A 56 -0.58 8.92 -4.19
N GLN A 57 -0.89 8.46 -5.40
CA GLN A 57 -2.20 7.96 -5.79
C GLN A 57 -2.05 6.58 -6.40
N TRP A 58 -2.97 5.67 -6.07
CA TRP A 58 -2.92 4.31 -6.59
C TRP A 58 -4.33 3.84 -6.99
N PRO A 59 -4.76 4.14 -8.23
CA PRO A 59 -6.03 3.66 -8.75
C PRO A 59 -6.13 2.13 -8.67
N GLY A 60 -7.29 1.63 -8.25
CA GLY A 60 -7.56 0.19 -8.10
C GLY A 60 -6.88 -0.48 -6.90
N ARG A 61 -6.34 0.28 -5.95
CA ARG A 61 -5.79 -0.25 -4.68
C ARG A 61 -6.63 0.25 -3.52
N LEU A 62 -7.43 -0.65 -2.92
CA LEU A 62 -8.38 -0.35 -1.85
C LEU A 62 -9.20 0.93 -2.13
N GLN A 63 -9.63 1.08 -3.38
CA GLN A 63 -10.27 2.29 -3.89
C GLN A 63 -11.79 2.19 -3.71
N TRP A 64 -12.36 3.08 -2.90
CA TRP A 64 -13.81 3.24 -2.82
C TRP A 64 -14.32 4.15 -3.93
N ILE A 65 -15.36 3.70 -4.63
CA ILE A 65 -16.14 4.50 -5.57
C ILE A 65 -17.62 4.40 -5.21
N THR A 66 -18.43 5.31 -5.74
CA THR A 66 -19.89 5.20 -5.70
C THR A 66 -20.39 4.80 -7.08
N TRP A 67 -21.04 3.65 -7.17
CA TRP A 67 -21.66 3.16 -8.40
C TRP A 67 -23.14 2.92 -8.16
N GLN A 68 -24.02 3.57 -8.94
CA GLN A 68 -25.48 3.46 -8.77
C GLN A 68 -25.95 3.67 -7.31
N ASN A 69 -25.41 4.70 -6.65
CA ASN A 69 -25.66 5.02 -5.23
C ASN A 69 -25.25 3.92 -4.23
N GLN A 70 -24.43 2.96 -4.65
CA GLN A 70 -23.86 1.92 -3.78
C GLN A 70 -22.34 2.12 -3.65
N PRO A 71 -21.77 1.96 -2.44
CA PRO A 71 -20.34 1.97 -2.26
C PRO A 71 -19.73 0.69 -2.85
N VAL A 72 -18.72 0.84 -3.71
CA VAL A 72 -18.00 -0.28 -4.31
C VAL A 72 -16.52 -0.13 -3.98
N LEU A 73 -15.93 -1.19 -3.42
CA LEU A 73 -14.50 -1.31 -3.18
C LEU A 73 -13.84 -2.02 -4.37
N ILE A 74 -12.87 -1.36 -4.99
CA ILE A 74 -12.04 -1.90 -6.07
C ILE A 74 -10.65 -2.19 -5.51
N ASP A 75 -10.19 -3.43 -5.65
CA ASP A 75 -8.82 -3.82 -5.31
C ASP A 75 -8.26 -4.86 -6.29
N GLY A 76 -7.01 -4.68 -6.69
CA GLY A 76 -6.28 -5.60 -7.57
C GLY A 76 -5.62 -6.79 -6.87
N ALA A 77 -6.07 -7.21 -5.68
CA ALA A 77 -5.59 -8.42 -5.01
C ALA A 77 -5.79 -9.64 -5.90
N HIS A 78 -4.70 -10.31 -6.23
CA HIS A 78 -4.67 -11.46 -7.15
C HIS A 78 -3.64 -12.52 -6.73
N ASN A 79 -3.16 -12.44 -5.50
CA ASN A 79 -2.26 -13.42 -4.89
C ASN A 79 -2.60 -13.56 -3.39
N PRO A 80 -2.16 -14.63 -2.72
CA PRO A 80 -2.55 -14.92 -1.34
C PRO A 80 -2.24 -13.78 -0.36
N ALA A 81 -1.02 -13.21 -0.45
CA ALA A 81 -0.61 -12.10 0.42
C ALA A 81 -1.50 -10.85 0.23
N ALA A 82 -1.84 -10.51 -1.01
CA ALA A 82 -2.72 -9.38 -1.32
C ALA A 82 -4.17 -9.66 -0.87
N ALA A 83 -4.65 -10.90 -0.99
CA ALA A 83 -5.98 -11.30 -0.55
C ALA A 83 -6.11 -11.19 0.98
N ILE A 84 -5.10 -11.66 1.72
CA ILE A 84 -5.01 -11.50 3.19
C ILE A 84 -5.02 -10.01 3.56
N ALA A 85 -4.23 -9.19 2.86
CA ALA A 85 -4.18 -7.75 3.12
C ALA A 85 -5.52 -7.04 2.82
N LEU A 86 -6.22 -7.44 1.75
CA LEU A 86 -7.56 -6.97 1.42
C LEU A 86 -8.56 -7.39 2.50
N ARG A 87 -8.53 -8.65 2.92
CA ARG A 87 -9.41 -9.17 3.97
C ARG A 87 -9.23 -8.41 5.28
N HIS A 88 -7.98 -8.24 5.71
CA HIS A 88 -7.65 -7.47 6.90
C HIS A 88 -8.16 -6.03 6.81
N TYR A 89 -8.05 -5.39 5.64
CA TYR A 89 -8.60 -4.04 5.44
C TYR A 89 -10.13 -4.02 5.59
N ILE A 90 -10.83 -4.97 4.97
CA ILE A 90 -12.29 -5.06 5.04
C ILE A 90 -12.76 -5.28 6.48
N ASP A 91 -12.12 -6.19 7.22
CA ASP A 91 -12.48 -6.53 8.61
C ASP A 91 -12.32 -5.33 9.58
N HIS A 92 -11.42 -4.40 9.28
CA HIS A 92 -11.12 -3.23 10.13
C HIS A 92 -11.66 -1.91 9.56
N SER A 93 -12.48 -1.98 8.52
CA SER A 93 -13.02 -0.82 7.83
C SER A 93 -14.39 -0.44 8.40
N GLU A 94 -14.51 0.76 8.97
CA GLU A 94 -15.80 1.34 9.41
C GLU A 94 -16.80 1.50 8.24
N LYS A 95 -16.30 1.58 7.00
CA LYS A 95 -17.13 1.60 5.78
C LYS A 95 -17.72 0.22 5.44
N SER A 96 -17.27 -0.84 6.11
CA SER A 96 -17.79 -2.20 6.01
C SER A 96 -19.01 -2.45 6.91
N ALA A 97 -19.61 -1.39 7.47
CA ALA A 97 -20.74 -1.47 8.40
C ALA A 97 -22.09 -2.02 7.88
N PRO A 98 -22.38 -2.29 6.58
CA PRO A 98 -23.50 -3.18 6.28
C PRO A 98 -23.07 -4.62 6.50
N SER A 99 -23.93 -5.42 7.14
CA SER A 99 -23.72 -6.81 7.57
C SER A 99 -23.39 -7.83 6.47
N ARG A 100 -23.09 -7.39 5.24
CA ARG A 100 -22.85 -8.23 4.07
C ARG A 100 -21.97 -7.53 3.02
N PHE A 101 -20.75 -8.03 2.83
CA PHE A 101 -19.90 -7.69 1.68
C PHE A 101 -20.17 -8.71 0.56
N ILE A 102 -20.54 -8.26 -0.64
CA ILE A 102 -20.67 -9.12 -1.82
C ILE A 102 -19.44 -8.91 -2.69
N GLY A 103 -18.56 -9.91 -2.75
CA GLY A 103 -17.38 -9.88 -3.60
C GLY A 103 -17.70 -10.39 -5.01
N SER A 104 -17.29 -9.64 -6.03
CA SER A 104 -17.10 -10.16 -7.38
C SER A 104 -15.61 -10.21 -7.65
N TRP A 105 -15.12 -11.33 -8.17
CA TRP A 105 -13.69 -11.55 -8.36
C TRP A 105 -13.42 -12.10 -9.75
N GLY A 106 -12.34 -11.62 -10.36
CA GLY A 106 -11.89 -12.04 -11.67
C GLY A 106 -10.37 -12.07 -11.71
N MET A 107 -9.81 -13.18 -12.19
CA MET A 107 -8.37 -13.35 -12.29
C MET A 107 -8.00 -14.03 -13.60
N LEU A 108 -6.87 -13.59 -14.17
CA LEU A 108 -6.26 -14.22 -15.34
C LEU A 108 -5.80 -15.64 -15.00
N THR A 109 -6.00 -16.57 -15.92
CA THR A 109 -5.71 -18.01 -15.74
C THR A 109 -4.25 -18.34 -15.44
N THR A 110 -3.32 -17.41 -15.67
CA THR A 110 -1.88 -17.57 -15.43
C THR A 110 -1.44 -17.22 -14.00
N LYS A 111 -2.39 -16.94 -13.10
CA LYS A 111 -2.11 -16.58 -11.70
C LYS A 111 -2.45 -17.75 -10.77
N ASP A 112 -1.71 -17.82 -9.67
CA ASP A 112 -1.86 -18.86 -8.66
C ASP A 112 -3.22 -18.69 -7.95
N HIS A 113 -4.14 -19.62 -8.23
CA HIS A 113 -5.56 -19.52 -7.86
C HIS A 113 -5.91 -20.38 -6.66
N ALA A 114 -5.07 -21.34 -6.29
CA ALA A 114 -5.39 -22.34 -5.27
C ALA A 114 -5.49 -21.73 -3.86
N ASP A 115 -4.68 -20.71 -3.57
CA ASP A 115 -4.49 -20.20 -2.21
C ASP A 115 -5.07 -18.78 -1.98
N VAL A 116 -5.92 -18.31 -2.89
CA VAL A 116 -6.54 -16.97 -2.80
C VAL A 116 -7.89 -17.00 -2.06
N PHE A 117 -8.44 -18.21 -1.82
CA PHE A 117 -9.73 -18.44 -1.16
C PHE A 117 -9.58 -19.30 0.09
#